data_AF-A0A956AQV8-F1
#
_entry.id   AF-A0A956AQV8-F1
#
_cell.length_a   1.000
_cell.length_b   1.000
_cell.length_c   1.000
_cell.angle_alpha   90.00
_cell.angle_beta   90.00
_cell.angle_gamma   90.00
#
_symmetry.space_group_name_H-M   'P 1'
#
loop_
_entity.id
_entity.type
_entity.pdbx_description
1 polymer ?
#
loop_
_entity_poly.entity_id
_entity_poly.type
_entity_poly.pdbx_seq_one_letter_code
_entity_poly.pdbx_strand_id
1 'polypeptide(L)'
;MADRWYAAIFGVVLGAMAGAPARAAPEGSLAGIAVRPPPLGGAAITAPPAVPEGFALIRPGLFRRGSPDDEPGHDADESPTHPVHVTRPFLIGATEVTRGDWRALLRAVPRRPPGCDDRCPVERVNWYEAVAWLNALSAVEGRPACYVLRGCEGLPGDGAFTCAGADFAGLDCQGYRLPTEAEWEYAARAGTQTTRYSAGDDEAALASVAWYAGNSQGRLRPVGGRAPNRWGVWDAHGNALEWVFDVYAPYRVLGLGPLRDPTGPALADLRRRDRKARGARVVRGGSFWSDVGSARAAERGGVLPDRALDGLGFRLARTWTGGDP
;
A
#
# COMPACT_ATOMS: atom_id res chain seq x y z
N MET A 1 13.73 -22.04 15.15
CA MET A 1 14.82 -21.65 14.22
C MET A 1 14.43 -20.45 13.33
N ALA A 2 13.32 -19.74 13.63
CA ALA A 2 12.79 -18.59 12.88
C ALA A 2 13.18 -17.21 13.47
N ASP A 3 13.58 -17.14 14.75
CA ASP A 3 13.83 -15.88 15.46
C ASP A 3 15.12 -15.12 15.07
N ARG A 4 16.05 -15.75 14.35
CA ARG A 4 17.39 -15.17 14.14
C ARG A 4 17.53 -14.25 12.93
N TRP A 5 16.53 -14.20 12.04
CA TRP A 5 16.55 -13.32 10.86
C TRP A 5 15.72 -12.04 11.05
N TYR A 6 14.58 -12.11 11.76
CA TYR A 6 13.70 -10.96 12.01
C TYR A 6 14.31 -9.93 12.98
N ALA A 7 15.06 -10.38 13.99
CA ALA A 7 15.70 -9.52 14.99
C ALA A 7 16.89 -8.67 14.44
N ALA A 8 17.39 -8.95 13.23
CA ALA A 8 18.48 -8.18 12.63
C ALA A 8 18.02 -6.80 12.09
N ILE A 9 16.71 -6.56 12.07
CA ILE A 9 16.13 -5.38 11.43
C ILE A 9 15.73 -4.33 12.49
N PHE A 10 15.31 -4.69 13.71
CA PHE A 10 14.65 -3.73 14.60
C PHE A 10 15.02 -3.93 16.08
N GLY A 11 15.64 -2.92 16.72
CA GLY A 11 16.09 -2.99 18.12
C GLY A 11 16.00 -1.66 18.89
N VAL A 12 14.95 -1.57 19.74
CA VAL A 12 14.76 -1.05 21.12
C VAL A 12 15.52 0.21 21.65
N VAL A 13 14.79 1.17 22.25
CA VAL A 13 14.79 1.57 23.70
C VAL A 13 13.83 2.77 23.96
N LEU A 14 13.00 2.63 25.02
CA LEU A 14 11.96 3.52 25.55
C LEU A 14 12.44 4.79 26.27
N GLY A 15 11.56 5.79 26.33
CA GLY A 15 11.54 6.84 27.36
C GLY A 15 10.22 7.62 27.36
N ALA A 16 9.41 7.47 28.43
CA ALA A 16 8.05 8.04 28.59
C ALA A 16 8.06 9.48 29.14
N MET A 17 7.04 10.29 28.81
CA MET A 17 6.48 11.36 29.68
C MET A 17 5.05 11.77 29.28
N ALA A 18 4.19 11.95 30.31
CA ALA A 18 2.82 12.50 30.32
C ALA A 18 2.78 14.03 30.00
N GLY A 19 1.69 14.74 29.69
CA GLY A 19 0.23 14.53 29.67
C GLY A 19 -0.48 15.90 29.94
N ALA A 20 -1.73 16.05 29.47
CA ALA A 20 -2.75 17.09 29.78
C ALA A 20 -2.92 18.31 28.81
N PRO A 21 -4.08 19.03 28.82
CA PRO A 21 -5.23 18.74 27.94
C PRO A 21 -5.76 19.96 27.13
N ALA A 22 -6.70 19.69 26.22
CA ALA A 22 -7.32 20.64 25.28
C ALA A 22 -8.46 21.49 25.89
N ARG A 23 -8.67 22.69 25.33
CA ARG A 23 -9.83 23.58 25.59
C ARG A 23 -10.74 23.65 24.35
N ALA A 24 -12.04 23.54 24.59
CA ALA A 24 -13.12 23.62 23.61
C ALA A 24 -13.41 25.07 23.15
N ALA A 25 -13.94 25.21 21.93
CA ALA A 25 -14.50 26.44 21.40
C ALA A 25 -16.03 26.30 21.21
N PRO A 26 -16.81 27.38 21.34
CA PRO A 26 -18.26 27.30 21.44
C PRO A 26 -18.98 27.35 20.08
N GLU A 27 -20.17 26.75 20.08
CA GLU A 27 -21.13 26.70 18.99
C GLU A 27 -21.79 28.06 18.73
N GLY A 28 -21.87 28.45 17.45
CA GLY A 28 -22.58 29.65 16.98
C GLY A 28 -23.50 29.31 15.81
N SER A 29 -24.80 29.29 16.09
CA SER A 29 -25.89 29.13 15.12
C SER A 29 -26.06 30.39 14.26
N LEU A 30 -26.19 30.24 12.94
CA LEU A 30 -26.83 31.23 12.07
C LEU A 30 -27.74 30.56 11.05
N ALA A 31 -29.04 30.70 11.28
CA ALA A 31 -30.10 30.41 10.33
C ALA A 31 -30.33 31.61 9.39
N GLY A 32 -30.65 31.32 8.12
CA GLY A 32 -31.54 32.16 7.32
C GLY A 32 -30.93 33.04 6.23
N ILE A 33 -30.59 32.45 5.07
CA ILE A 33 -30.67 33.13 3.76
C ILE A 33 -31.20 32.13 2.73
N ALA A 34 -32.42 32.37 2.24
CA ALA A 34 -33.03 31.58 1.17
C ALA A 34 -32.54 32.07 -0.19
N VAL A 35 -31.69 31.28 -0.86
CA VAL A 35 -31.28 31.50 -2.26
C VAL A 35 -32.15 30.61 -3.14
N ARG A 36 -32.95 31.19 -4.06
CA ARG A 36 -33.69 30.42 -5.07
C ARG A 36 -32.69 29.85 -6.09
N PRO A 37 -32.72 28.54 -6.40
CA PRO A 37 -31.86 27.99 -7.43
C PRO A 37 -32.37 28.41 -8.83
N PRO A 38 -31.46 28.60 -9.81
CA PRO A 38 -31.83 28.81 -11.21
C PRO A 38 -32.47 27.55 -11.80
N PRO A 39 -33.26 27.67 -12.89
CA PRO A 39 -33.99 26.54 -13.44
C PRO A 39 -33.03 25.45 -13.95
N LEU A 40 -33.29 24.21 -13.54
CA LEU A 40 -32.56 23.03 -13.96
C LEU A 40 -32.77 22.80 -15.47
N GLY A 41 -31.82 23.25 -16.27
CA GLY A 41 -31.62 22.72 -17.62
C GLY A 41 -31.14 21.28 -17.49
N GLY A 42 -31.93 20.33 -17.98
CA GLY A 42 -31.63 18.91 -17.92
C GLY A 42 -30.38 18.56 -18.73
N ALA A 43 -29.23 18.55 -18.09
CA ALA A 43 -28.12 17.70 -18.52
C ALA A 43 -28.50 16.27 -18.18
N ALA A 44 -28.49 15.38 -19.16
CA ALA A 44 -28.64 13.96 -18.93
C ALA A 44 -27.60 13.53 -17.89
N ILE A 45 -28.05 13.11 -16.71
CA ILE A 45 -27.19 12.50 -15.69
C ILE A 45 -26.76 11.16 -16.27
N THR A 46 -25.62 11.17 -16.97
CA THR A 46 -24.90 9.94 -17.30
C THR A 46 -24.59 9.24 -15.99
N ALA A 47 -24.99 7.98 -15.84
CA ALA A 47 -24.70 7.19 -14.66
C ALA A 47 -23.20 7.25 -14.34
N PRO A 48 -22.80 7.34 -13.05
CA PRO A 48 -21.38 7.37 -12.70
C PRO A 48 -20.71 6.12 -13.29
N PRO A 49 -19.47 6.25 -13.80
CA PRO A 49 -18.77 5.13 -14.42
C PRO A 49 -18.62 3.98 -13.42
N ALA A 50 -18.92 2.77 -13.87
CA ALA A 50 -18.81 1.56 -13.06
C ALA A 50 -17.35 1.31 -12.66
N VAL A 51 -17.14 0.81 -11.44
CA VAL A 51 -15.83 0.35 -10.98
C VAL A 51 -15.41 -0.84 -11.85
N PRO A 52 -14.22 -0.81 -12.49
CA PRO A 52 -13.75 -1.92 -13.30
C PRO A 52 -13.63 -3.21 -12.48
N GLU A 53 -13.88 -4.35 -13.11
CA GLU A 53 -13.70 -5.67 -12.50
C GLU A 53 -12.26 -5.83 -11.98
N GLY A 54 -12.11 -6.46 -10.81
CA GLY A 54 -10.81 -6.66 -10.18
C GLY A 54 -10.28 -5.47 -9.38
N PHE A 55 -11.03 -4.36 -9.27
CA PHE A 55 -10.64 -3.19 -8.49
C PHE A 55 -11.60 -2.87 -7.34
N ALA A 56 -11.04 -2.30 -6.29
CA ALA A 56 -11.77 -1.58 -5.25
C ALA A 56 -11.62 -0.07 -5.48
N LEU A 57 -12.74 0.67 -5.45
CA LEU A 57 -12.74 2.13 -5.44
C LEU A 57 -12.57 2.63 -4.00
N ILE A 58 -11.46 3.33 -3.76
CA ILE A 58 -11.14 3.94 -2.48
C ILE A 58 -11.50 5.42 -2.56
N ARG A 59 -12.43 5.85 -1.70
CA ARG A 59 -12.93 7.23 -1.66
C ARG A 59 -11.98 8.14 -0.87
N PRO A 60 -11.97 9.46 -1.12
CA PRO A 60 -11.21 10.40 -0.31
C PRO A 60 -11.58 10.33 1.18
N GLY A 61 -10.62 10.63 2.03
CA GLY A 61 -10.86 10.76 3.46
C GLY A 61 -9.60 10.95 4.28
N LEU A 62 -9.81 11.18 5.57
CA LEU A 62 -8.76 11.27 6.57
C LEU A 62 -8.62 9.96 7.33
N PHE A 63 -7.38 9.58 7.63
CA PHE A 63 -7.07 8.49 8.54
C PHE A 63 -5.85 8.77 9.38
N ARG A 64 -5.69 8.02 10.47
CA ARG A 64 -4.46 7.98 11.26
C ARG A 64 -3.50 6.96 10.65
N ARG A 65 -2.35 7.44 10.17
CA ARG A 65 -1.25 6.60 9.68
C ARG A 65 -0.30 6.26 10.82
N GLY A 66 0.23 5.03 10.83
CA GLY A 66 1.10 4.50 11.89
C GLY A 66 0.34 3.76 12.99
N SER A 67 1.05 3.28 14.00
CA SER A 67 0.48 2.54 15.13
C SER A 67 0.71 3.25 16.46
N PRO A 68 -0.22 3.14 17.44
CA PRO A 68 0.01 3.57 18.81
C PRO A 68 1.24 2.88 19.43
N ASP A 69 1.96 3.59 20.31
CA ASP A 69 3.17 3.07 20.98
C ASP A 69 2.89 1.83 21.86
N ASP A 70 1.63 1.63 22.28
CA ASP A 70 1.17 0.49 23.07
C ASP A 70 0.54 -0.65 22.25
N GLU A 71 0.50 -0.52 20.91
CA GLU A 71 -0.01 -1.57 20.02
C GLU A 71 0.93 -2.81 20.05
N PRO A 72 0.43 -4.02 20.34
CA PRO A 72 1.27 -5.22 20.31
C PRO A 72 1.93 -5.47 18.95
N GLY A 73 3.27 -5.49 18.95
CA GLY A 73 4.10 -5.64 17.76
C GLY A 73 4.52 -4.32 17.11
N HIS A 74 4.22 -3.16 17.71
CA HIS A 74 4.63 -1.83 17.27
C HIS A 74 6.15 -1.71 17.07
N ASP A 75 6.54 -0.97 16.02
CA ASP A 75 7.91 -0.55 15.75
C ASP A 75 8.05 0.98 15.70
N ALA A 76 9.21 1.48 16.10
CA ALA A 76 9.49 2.91 16.24
C ALA A 76 9.53 3.69 14.91
N ASP A 77 9.57 3.00 13.77
CA ASP A 77 9.49 3.61 12.44
C ASP A 77 8.05 3.83 11.94
N GLU A 78 7.08 3.23 12.62
CA GLU A 78 5.63 3.45 12.47
C GLU A 78 5.14 4.65 13.31
N SER A 79 6.04 5.22 14.12
CA SER A 79 5.76 6.31 15.06
C SER A 79 6.29 7.67 14.60
N PRO A 80 5.61 8.77 14.99
CA PRO A 80 4.32 8.80 15.69
C PRO A 80 3.13 8.63 14.74
N THR A 81 1.99 8.23 15.31
CA THR A 81 0.72 8.32 14.58
C THR A 81 0.40 9.76 14.17
N HIS A 82 -0.04 9.96 12.93
CA HIS A 82 -0.33 11.30 12.41
C HIS A 82 -1.46 11.27 11.37
N PRO A 83 -2.21 12.37 11.20
CA PRO A 83 -3.28 12.44 10.23
C PRO A 83 -2.73 12.50 8.80
N VAL A 84 -3.31 11.72 7.91
CA VAL A 84 -3.10 11.81 6.46
C VAL A 84 -4.44 11.99 5.79
N HIS A 85 -4.51 12.93 4.85
CA HIS A 85 -5.68 13.20 4.02
C HIS A 85 -5.41 12.67 2.61
N VAL A 86 -6.10 11.58 2.26
CA VAL A 86 -6.19 11.11 0.88
C VAL A 86 -7.29 11.94 0.22
N THR A 87 -6.91 12.89 -0.64
CA THR A 87 -7.85 13.87 -1.18
C THR A 87 -8.51 13.42 -2.48
N ARG A 88 -7.97 12.39 -3.12
CA ARG A 88 -8.37 11.93 -4.46
C ARG A 88 -8.88 10.50 -4.38
N PRO A 89 -9.99 10.18 -5.07
CA PRO A 89 -10.38 8.80 -5.22
C PRO A 89 -9.34 8.06 -6.08
N PHE A 90 -9.11 6.80 -5.75
CA PHE A 90 -8.24 5.94 -6.55
C PHE A 90 -8.81 4.53 -6.60
N LEU A 91 -8.48 3.82 -7.67
CA LEU A 91 -8.69 2.39 -7.77
C LEU A 91 -7.45 1.68 -7.24
N ILE A 92 -7.65 0.64 -6.45
CA ILE A 92 -6.60 -0.31 -6.07
C ILE A 92 -7.02 -1.71 -6.51
N GLY A 93 -6.07 -2.53 -6.93
CA GLY A 93 -6.34 -3.94 -7.20
C GLY A 93 -6.98 -4.57 -5.98
N ALA A 94 -8.13 -5.23 -6.17
CA ALA A 94 -8.84 -5.89 -5.09
C ALA A 94 -7.95 -6.98 -4.44
N THR A 95 -7.08 -7.60 -5.23
CA THR A 95 -6.07 -8.59 -4.81
C THR A 95 -4.66 -8.14 -5.22
N GLU A 96 -3.63 -8.88 -4.79
CA GLU A 96 -2.29 -8.78 -5.39
C GLU A 96 -2.32 -9.15 -6.88
N VAL A 97 -1.32 -8.67 -7.64
CA VAL A 97 -1.10 -9.09 -9.03
C VAL A 97 -0.76 -10.56 -9.04
N THR A 98 -1.49 -11.35 -9.82
CA THR A 98 -1.29 -12.79 -9.86
C THR A 98 -0.19 -13.19 -10.85
N ARG A 99 0.27 -14.43 -10.73
CA ARG A 99 1.19 -15.04 -11.71
C ARG A 99 0.57 -15.13 -13.11
N GLY A 100 -0.75 -15.31 -13.20
CA GLY A 100 -1.52 -15.29 -14.44
C GLY A 100 -1.50 -13.91 -15.09
N ASP A 101 -1.80 -12.87 -14.30
CA ASP A 101 -1.75 -11.47 -14.76
C ASP A 101 -0.33 -11.10 -15.24
N TRP A 102 0.68 -11.53 -14.49
CA TRP A 102 2.08 -11.34 -14.88
C TRP A 102 2.37 -11.91 -16.26
N ARG A 103 2.05 -13.20 -16.45
CA ARG A 103 2.31 -13.94 -17.70
C ARG A 103 1.52 -13.39 -18.89
N ALA A 104 0.35 -12.79 -18.65
CA ALA A 104 -0.46 -12.20 -19.71
C ALA A 104 0.24 -11.03 -20.40
N LEU A 105 1.14 -10.32 -19.70
CA LEU A 105 1.86 -9.16 -20.24
C LEU A 105 3.34 -9.44 -20.52
N LEU A 106 4.01 -10.16 -19.64
CA LEU A 106 5.46 -10.38 -19.72
C LEU A 106 5.77 -11.85 -20.00
N ARG A 107 6.67 -12.06 -20.96
CA ARG A 107 7.08 -13.41 -21.39
C ARG A 107 7.88 -14.15 -20.32
N ALA A 108 8.80 -13.46 -19.66
CA ALA A 108 9.58 -14.02 -18.56
C ALA A 108 8.71 -14.00 -17.29
N VAL A 109 8.55 -15.16 -16.67
CA VAL A 109 7.74 -15.31 -15.46
C VAL A 109 8.67 -15.74 -14.33
N PRO A 110 8.66 -15.05 -13.17
CA PRO A 110 9.42 -15.45 -12.01
C PRO A 110 9.16 -16.91 -11.63
N ARG A 111 10.20 -17.57 -11.10
CA ARG A 111 10.15 -18.98 -10.73
C ARG A 111 8.89 -19.29 -9.92
N ARG A 112 8.22 -20.39 -10.27
CA ARG A 112 6.98 -20.80 -9.59
C ARG A 112 7.27 -21.33 -8.18
N PRO A 113 6.58 -20.81 -7.14
CA PRO A 113 6.65 -21.37 -5.80
C PRO A 113 5.99 -22.75 -5.75
N PRO A 114 6.45 -23.69 -4.90
CA PRO A 114 5.79 -24.98 -4.72
C PRO A 114 4.34 -24.82 -4.27
N GLY A 115 3.41 -25.52 -4.92
CA GLY A 115 2.00 -25.52 -4.54
C GLY A 115 1.18 -24.29 -4.99
N CYS A 116 1.77 -23.43 -5.84
CA CYS A 116 1.05 -22.29 -6.43
C CYS A 116 0.63 -22.53 -7.87
N ASP A 117 -0.57 -22.06 -8.22
CA ASP A 117 -1.09 -21.96 -9.59
C ASP A 117 -0.98 -20.52 -10.12
N ASP A 118 -1.68 -20.20 -11.20
CA ASP A 118 -1.68 -18.87 -11.80
C ASP A 118 -2.45 -17.82 -10.99
N ARG A 119 -3.28 -18.23 -10.02
CA ARG A 119 -4.05 -17.33 -9.16
C ARG A 119 -3.29 -16.94 -7.90
N CYS A 120 -2.13 -17.53 -7.64
CA CYS A 120 -1.26 -17.04 -6.59
C CYS A 120 -0.68 -15.66 -6.93
N PRO A 121 -0.34 -14.84 -5.92
CA PRO A 121 0.46 -13.64 -6.13
C PRO A 121 1.73 -13.95 -6.91
N VAL A 122 2.11 -13.04 -7.81
CA VAL A 122 3.47 -13.02 -8.32
C VAL A 122 4.41 -12.63 -7.18
N GLU A 123 5.46 -13.41 -6.97
CA GLU A 123 6.51 -13.13 -5.98
C GLU A 123 7.89 -13.17 -6.65
N ARG A 124 8.92 -12.78 -5.89
CA ARG A 124 10.29 -12.64 -6.39
C ARG A 124 10.35 -11.69 -7.59
N VAL A 125 9.61 -10.60 -7.47
CA VAL A 125 9.71 -9.45 -8.38
C VAL A 125 10.31 -8.30 -7.59
N ASN A 126 11.28 -7.63 -8.19
CA ASN A 126 11.83 -6.42 -7.60
C ASN A 126 10.94 -5.20 -7.92
N TRP A 127 11.26 -4.06 -7.32
CA TRP A 127 10.44 -2.86 -7.46
C TRP A 127 10.40 -2.34 -8.90
N TYR A 128 11.52 -2.41 -9.63
CA TYR A 128 11.62 -1.98 -11.02
C TYR A 128 10.81 -2.87 -11.97
N GLU A 129 10.83 -4.17 -11.73
CA GLU A 129 10.01 -5.14 -12.45
C GLU A 129 8.51 -4.88 -12.26
N ALA A 130 8.08 -4.58 -11.03
CA ALA A 130 6.69 -4.23 -10.74
C ALA A 130 6.24 -2.98 -11.52
N VAL A 131 7.02 -1.90 -11.49
CA VAL A 131 6.66 -0.66 -12.22
C VAL A 131 6.78 -0.79 -13.74
N ALA A 132 7.68 -1.64 -14.25
CA ALA A 132 7.76 -1.98 -15.67
C ALA A 132 6.49 -2.73 -16.12
N TRP A 133 6.02 -3.68 -15.32
CA TRP A 133 4.76 -4.39 -15.58
C TRP A 133 3.55 -3.44 -15.58
N LEU A 134 3.49 -2.50 -14.63
CA LEU A 134 2.43 -1.47 -14.56
C LEU A 134 2.42 -0.54 -15.79
N ASN A 135 3.61 -0.15 -16.29
CA ASN A 135 3.73 0.59 -17.53
C ASN A 135 3.26 -0.24 -18.75
N ALA A 136 3.60 -1.53 -18.79
CA ALA A 136 3.13 -2.43 -19.85
C ALA A 136 1.61 -2.58 -19.84
N LEU A 137 0.99 -2.75 -18.66
CA LEU A 137 -0.47 -2.79 -18.53
C LEU A 137 -1.11 -1.48 -19.00
N SER A 138 -0.51 -0.36 -18.60
CA SER A 138 -0.95 0.98 -19.04
C SER A 138 -0.95 1.09 -20.57
N ALA A 139 0.12 0.65 -21.23
CA ALA A 139 0.22 0.69 -22.68
C ALA A 139 -0.82 -0.19 -23.38
N VAL A 140 -1.07 -1.41 -22.89
CA VAL A 140 -2.09 -2.32 -23.43
C VAL A 140 -3.50 -1.73 -23.32
N GLU A 141 -3.77 -0.98 -22.26
CA GLU A 141 -5.06 -0.28 -22.07
C GLU A 141 -5.12 1.13 -22.67
N GLY A 142 -4.10 1.56 -23.43
CA GLY A 142 -4.06 2.89 -24.04
C GLY A 142 -3.95 4.05 -23.03
N ARG A 143 -3.32 3.79 -21.88
CA ARG A 143 -3.07 4.77 -20.80
C ARG A 143 -1.62 5.28 -20.85
N PRO A 144 -1.35 6.54 -20.45
CA PRO A 144 0.01 7.03 -20.34
C PRO A 144 0.78 6.28 -19.24
N ALA A 145 2.08 6.08 -19.45
CA ALA A 145 2.96 5.53 -18.42
C ALA A 145 3.06 6.46 -17.20
N CYS A 146 3.06 5.89 -16.00
CA CYS A 146 3.29 6.66 -14.77
C CYS A 146 4.77 6.74 -14.40
N TYR A 147 5.62 5.89 -14.97
CA TYR A 147 7.06 5.87 -14.69
C TYR A 147 7.90 6.01 -15.94
N VAL A 148 9.00 6.76 -15.82
CA VAL A 148 10.11 6.75 -16.79
C VAL A 148 11.27 6.02 -16.15
N LEU A 149 11.54 4.80 -16.61
CA LEU A 149 12.65 3.97 -16.13
C LEU A 149 13.97 4.37 -16.80
N ARG A 150 15.06 4.43 -16.04
CA ARG A 150 16.37 4.90 -16.51
C ARG A 150 17.48 3.89 -16.23
N GLY A 151 18.36 3.70 -17.21
CA GLY A 151 19.54 2.85 -17.11
C GLY A 151 19.21 1.42 -16.74
N CYS A 152 18.26 0.80 -17.45
CA CYS A 152 17.81 -0.55 -17.17
C CYS A 152 18.58 -1.59 -17.98
N GLU A 153 18.84 -2.73 -17.34
CA GLU A 153 19.49 -3.91 -17.93
C GLU A 153 18.63 -5.15 -17.65
N GLY A 154 18.69 -6.16 -18.53
CA GLY A 154 17.87 -7.37 -18.43
C GLY A 154 16.44 -7.22 -18.96
N LEU A 155 15.61 -8.23 -18.73
CA LEU A 155 14.19 -8.25 -19.09
C LEU A 155 13.31 -8.49 -17.85
N PRO A 156 12.25 -7.69 -17.61
CA PRO A 156 11.39 -7.92 -16.45
C PRO A 156 10.87 -9.36 -16.36
N GLY A 157 11.08 -9.99 -15.20
CA GLY A 157 10.71 -11.37 -14.88
C GLY A 157 11.83 -12.40 -15.11
N ASP A 158 13.00 -12.00 -15.60
CA ASP A 158 14.16 -12.88 -15.80
C ASP A 158 15.04 -13.05 -14.55
N GLY A 159 14.79 -12.27 -13.50
CA GLY A 159 15.55 -12.27 -12.24
C GLY A 159 16.87 -11.49 -12.30
N ALA A 160 17.19 -10.84 -13.42
CA ALA A 160 18.34 -9.97 -13.63
C ALA A 160 17.95 -8.52 -13.95
N PHE A 161 16.65 -8.22 -14.14
CA PHE A 161 16.19 -6.87 -14.46
C PHE A 161 16.53 -5.87 -13.36
N THR A 162 17.32 -4.85 -13.68
CA THR A 162 17.65 -3.76 -12.76
C THR A 162 17.58 -2.43 -13.48
N CYS A 163 17.46 -1.33 -12.72
CA CYS A 163 17.50 0.02 -13.27
C CYS A 163 18.31 0.95 -12.36
N ALA A 164 18.96 1.96 -12.94
CA ALA A 164 19.61 3.03 -12.19
C ALA A 164 18.61 3.95 -11.49
N GLY A 165 17.37 4.02 -11.96
CA GLY A 165 16.31 4.82 -11.33
C GLY A 165 14.98 4.77 -12.07
N ALA A 166 13.98 5.39 -11.47
CA ALA A 166 12.66 5.59 -12.06
C ALA A 166 12.12 6.95 -11.64
N ASP A 167 11.65 7.73 -12.61
CA ASP A 167 11.00 9.00 -12.35
C ASP A 167 9.48 8.79 -12.39
N PHE A 168 8.79 9.20 -11.33
CA PHE A 168 7.34 9.08 -11.20
C PHE A 168 6.66 10.35 -11.68
N ALA A 169 5.67 10.22 -12.56
CA ALA A 169 4.91 11.33 -13.12
C ALA A 169 3.95 12.00 -12.11
N GLY A 170 3.88 11.49 -10.87
CA GLY A 170 3.00 12.00 -9.83
C GLY A 170 1.60 11.40 -9.88
N LEU A 171 0.77 11.75 -8.89
CA LEU A 171 -0.57 11.19 -8.72
C LEU A 171 -1.58 11.66 -9.78
N ASP A 172 -1.24 12.67 -10.58
CA ASP A 172 -2.05 13.10 -11.73
C ASP A 172 -1.91 12.15 -12.94
N CYS A 173 -0.94 11.23 -12.92
CA CYS A 173 -0.79 10.24 -13.99
C CYS A 173 -2.05 9.36 -14.11
N GLN A 174 -2.47 9.09 -15.34
CA GLN A 174 -3.72 8.36 -15.65
C GLN A 174 -3.50 6.86 -15.90
N GLY A 175 -2.24 6.42 -15.87
CA GLY A 175 -1.84 5.02 -15.96
C GLY A 175 -1.87 4.29 -14.63
N TYR A 176 -1.39 3.06 -14.67
CA TYR A 176 -1.19 2.23 -13.50
C TYR A 176 0.13 2.54 -12.81
N ARG A 177 0.10 2.43 -11.49
CA ARG A 177 1.22 2.67 -10.60
C ARG A 177 1.17 1.76 -9.38
N LEU A 178 2.25 1.71 -8.62
CA LEU A 178 2.15 1.21 -7.25
C LEU A 178 1.31 2.20 -6.43
N PRO A 179 0.55 1.74 -5.43
CA PRO A 179 -0.05 2.66 -4.46
C PRO A 179 1.07 3.42 -3.74
N THR A 180 0.79 4.65 -3.31
CA THR A 180 1.63 5.23 -2.26
C THR A 180 1.47 4.41 -1.00
N GLU A 181 2.45 4.49 -0.11
CA GLU A 181 2.35 3.88 1.20
C GLU A 181 1.09 4.33 1.96
N ALA A 182 0.76 5.61 1.87
CA ALA A 182 -0.41 6.15 2.54
C ALA A 182 -1.70 5.62 1.92
N GLU A 183 -1.79 5.54 0.59
CA GLU A 183 -2.93 4.92 -0.10
C GLU A 183 -3.07 3.44 0.30
N TRP A 184 -1.96 2.71 0.39
CA TRP A 184 -1.95 1.30 0.79
C TRP A 184 -2.47 1.13 2.21
N GLU A 185 -1.94 1.87 3.20
CA GLU A 185 -2.38 1.73 4.59
C GLU A 185 -3.82 2.17 4.78
N TYR A 186 -4.24 3.24 4.08
CA TYR A 186 -5.62 3.69 4.08
C TYR A 186 -6.57 2.60 3.57
N ALA A 187 -6.23 1.99 2.43
CA ALA A 187 -6.99 0.91 1.83
C ALA A 187 -7.00 -0.34 2.73
N ALA A 188 -5.86 -0.70 3.34
CA ALA A 188 -5.73 -1.85 4.22
C ALA A 188 -6.58 -1.71 5.48
N ARG A 189 -6.51 -0.55 6.16
CA ARG A 189 -7.34 -0.23 7.33
C ARG A 189 -8.81 -0.22 6.99
N ALA A 190 -9.15 0.13 5.76
CA ALA A 190 -10.51 0.37 5.31
C ALA A 190 -11.27 1.15 6.39
N GLY A 191 -10.73 2.31 6.75
CA GLY A 191 -11.13 3.24 7.80
C GLY A 191 -11.55 2.67 9.16
N THR A 192 -10.93 1.58 9.61
CA THR A 192 -10.56 1.47 11.02
C THR A 192 -9.46 2.49 11.34
N GLN A 193 -9.28 2.85 12.61
CA GLN A 193 -8.34 3.91 13.02
C GLN A 193 -7.11 3.38 13.74
N THR A 194 -7.29 2.43 14.67
CA THR A 194 -6.22 1.94 15.56
C THR A 194 -6.20 0.43 15.66
N THR A 195 -7.06 -0.28 14.93
CA THR A 195 -7.03 -1.73 14.96
C THR A 195 -5.79 -2.24 14.23
N ARG A 196 -5.21 -3.32 14.76
CA ARG A 196 -4.07 -4.03 14.17
C ARG A 196 -4.42 -4.57 12.80
N TYR A 197 -5.61 -5.12 12.65
CA TYR A 197 -6.14 -5.67 11.39
C TYR A 197 -7.46 -4.98 11.02
N SER A 198 -7.84 -5.01 9.75
CA SER A 198 -9.11 -4.44 9.28
C SER A 198 -10.36 -5.09 9.89
N ALA A 199 -10.22 -6.31 10.40
CA ALA A 199 -11.29 -7.05 11.07
C ALA A 199 -11.28 -6.94 12.61
N GLY A 200 -10.24 -6.35 13.23
CA GLY A 200 -10.09 -6.30 14.69
C GLY A 200 -8.64 -6.37 15.16
N ASP A 201 -8.43 -6.74 16.43
CA ASP A 201 -7.13 -6.67 17.10
C ASP A 201 -6.54 -8.03 17.54
N ASP A 202 -7.38 -9.07 17.55
CA ASP A 202 -6.99 -10.42 17.96
C ASP A 202 -6.60 -11.30 16.77
N GLU A 203 -6.02 -12.47 17.07
CA GLU A 203 -5.59 -13.40 16.03
C GLU A 203 -6.77 -14.04 15.27
N ALA A 204 -7.96 -14.11 15.87
CA ALA A 204 -9.16 -14.59 15.18
C ALA A 204 -9.59 -13.62 14.08
N ALA A 205 -9.52 -12.31 14.35
CA ALA A 205 -9.72 -11.26 13.36
C ALA A 205 -8.68 -11.38 12.24
N LEU A 206 -7.39 -11.56 12.56
CA LEU A 206 -6.35 -11.79 11.55
C LEU A 206 -6.65 -13.02 10.69
N ALA A 207 -6.94 -14.16 11.32
CA ALA A 207 -7.20 -15.43 10.62
C ALA A 207 -8.41 -15.37 9.68
N SER A 208 -9.35 -14.44 9.92
CA SER A 208 -10.51 -14.20 9.05
C SER A 208 -10.15 -13.49 7.74
N VAL A 209 -9.11 -12.65 7.73
CA VAL A 209 -8.73 -11.79 6.60
C VAL A 209 -7.35 -12.09 6.00
N ALA A 210 -6.56 -13.01 6.57
CA ALA A 210 -5.17 -13.21 6.16
C ALA A 210 -4.73 -14.66 6.02
N TRP A 211 -3.79 -14.88 5.10
CA TRP A 211 -2.89 -16.02 5.11
C TRP A 211 -1.57 -15.62 5.75
N TYR A 212 -1.29 -16.10 6.97
CA TYR A 212 -0.10 -15.74 7.74
C TYR A 212 0.56 -17.02 8.30
N ALA A 213 1.67 -16.91 9.02
CA ALA A 213 2.44 -18.07 9.49
C ALA A 213 1.57 -19.10 10.25
N GLY A 214 0.57 -18.64 11.01
CA GLY A 214 -0.31 -19.49 11.80
C GLY A 214 -1.28 -20.35 10.98
N ASN A 215 -1.60 -19.99 9.74
CA ASN A 215 -2.62 -20.69 8.95
C ASN A 215 -2.25 -20.98 7.49
N SER A 216 -1.12 -20.47 6.98
CA SER A 216 -0.71 -20.60 5.58
C SER A 216 -0.04 -21.93 5.27
N GLN A 217 0.45 -22.65 6.29
CA GLN A 217 1.32 -23.83 6.15
C GLN A 217 2.63 -23.52 5.40
N GLY A 218 3.13 -22.28 5.54
CA GLY A 218 4.39 -21.83 4.93
C GLY A 218 4.31 -21.70 3.41
N ARG A 219 3.14 -21.35 2.86
CA ARG A 219 2.91 -21.23 1.42
C ARG A 219 2.04 -20.04 1.06
N LEU A 220 2.36 -19.42 -0.07
CA LEU A 220 1.42 -18.57 -0.81
C LEU A 220 0.13 -19.34 -1.11
N ARG A 221 -0.97 -18.59 -1.16
CA ARG A 221 -2.29 -19.10 -1.51
C ARG A 221 -2.84 -18.33 -2.70
N PRO A 222 -3.74 -18.94 -3.49
CA PRO A 222 -4.53 -18.19 -4.46
C PRO A 222 -5.15 -16.96 -3.81
N VAL A 223 -5.10 -15.83 -4.51
CA VAL A 223 -5.66 -14.57 -4.03
C VAL A 223 -7.16 -14.69 -3.75
N GLY A 224 -7.65 -13.86 -2.84
CA GLY A 224 -9.07 -13.83 -2.48
C GLY A 224 -9.52 -15.03 -1.64
N GLY A 225 -8.59 -15.70 -0.96
CA GLY A 225 -8.87 -16.93 -0.19
C GLY A 225 -9.39 -16.70 1.24
N ARG A 226 -9.36 -15.45 1.73
CA ARG A 226 -9.83 -15.01 3.06
C ARG A 226 -10.80 -13.85 2.91
N ALA A 227 -11.54 -13.45 3.95
CA ALA A 227 -12.51 -12.36 3.78
C ALA A 227 -11.81 -11.04 3.36
N PRO A 228 -12.41 -10.23 2.48
CA PRO A 228 -11.91 -8.89 2.21
C PRO A 228 -12.21 -7.97 3.39
N ASN A 229 -11.52 -6.84 3.44
CA ASN A 229 -11.92 -5.75 4.32
C ASN A 229 -13.20 -5.05 3.81
N ARG A 230 -13.72 -4.08 4.58
CA ARG A 230 -14.98 -3.40 4.27
C ARG A 230 -15.01 -2.60 2.96
N TRP A 231 -13.86 -2.42 2.30
CA TRP A 231 -13.75 -1.74 1.01
C TRP A 231 -13.48 -2.71 -0.15
N GLY A 232 -13.54 -4.03 0.09
CA GLY A 232 -13.34 -5.03 -0.96
C GLY A 232 -11.88 -5.30 -1.31
N VAL A 233 -10.95 -4.94 -0.42
CA VAL A 233 -9.52 -5.25 -0.58
C VAL A 233 -9.24 -6.55 0.16
N TRP A 234 -8.75 -7.54 -0.57
CA TRP A 234 -8.39 -8.88 -0.12
C TRP A 234 -6.90 -8.94 0.20
N ASP A 235 -6.53 -9.83 1.11
CA ASP A 235 -5.15 -10.23 1.41
C ASP A 235 -4.22 -9.09 1.92
N ALA A 236 -4.75 -7.91 2.27
CA ALA A 236 -3.95 -6.78 2.76
C ALA A 236 -3.24 -7.02 4.12
N HIS A 237 -3.45 -8.17 4.76
CA HIS A 237 -2.86 -8.56 6.04
C HIS A 237 -2.06 -9.88 5.95
N GLY A 238 -1.69 -10.34 4.76
CA GLY A 238 -0.89 -11.53 4.60
C GLY A 238 -0.79 -11.97 3.14
N ASN A 239 -0.61 -13.28 2.94
CA ASN A 239 -0.34 -13.90 1.64
C ASN A 239 0.99 -13.42 1.05
N ALA A 240 1.06 -12.28 0.37
CA ALA A 240 2.31 -11.68 -0.09
C ALA A 240 2.54 -10.29 0.52
N LEU A 241 3.80 -10.00 0.88
CA LEU A 241 4.27 -8.64 1.11
C LEU A 241 4.15 -7.87 -0.19
N GLU A 242 3.89 -6.57 -0.09
CA GLU A 242 3.59 -5.76 -1.26
C GLU A 242 4.51 -4.56 -1.37
N TRP A 243 5.16 -4.42 -2.52
CA TRP A 243 5.82 -3.18 -2.90
C TRP A 243 4.83 -2.02 -2.95
N VAL A 244 5.24 -0.88 -2.39
CA VAL A 244 4.57 0.42 -2.60
C VAL A 244 5.55 1.41 -3.22
N PHE A 245 5.06 2.57 -3.64
CA PHE A 245 5.88 3.57 -4.34
C PHE A 245 7.01 4.14 -3.47
N ASP A 246 6.72 4.43 -2.20
CA ASP A 246 7.50 5.31 -1.35
C ASP A 246 8.92 4.80 -1.07
N VAL A 247 9.88 5.73 -0.97
CA VAL A 247 11.19 5.44 -0.40
C VAL A 247 11.01 5.25 1.12
N TYR A 248 11.61 4.19 1.65
CA TYR A 248 11.50 3.87 3.06
C TYR A 248 12.21 4.90 3.92
N ALA A 249 11.47 5.47 4.87
CA ALA A 249 12.00 6.24 5.97
C ALA A 249 11.08 6.15 7.20
N PRO A 250 11.61 6.32 8.43
CA PRO A 250 10.81 6.40 9.64
C PRO A 250 9.83 7.59 9.61
N TYR A 251 8.60 7.43 10.10
CA TYR A 251 7.61 8.52 10.03
C TYR A 251 8.04 9.79 10.76
N ARG A 252 8.78 9.67 11.87
CA ARG A 252 9.40 10.82 12.56
C ARG A 252 10.28 11.71 11.68
N VAL A 253 10.80 11.22 10.54
CA VAL A 253 11.62 12.03 9.61
C VAL A 253 10.83 12.62 8.45
N LEU A 254 9.58 12.18 8.22
CA LEU A 254 8.74 12.62 7.10
C LEU A 254 7.97 13.91 7.36
N GLY A 255 8.07 14.47 8.57
CA GLY A 255 7.28 15.62 9.01
C GLY A 255 5.88 15.21 9.51
N LEU A 256 5.46 15.81 10.62
CA LEU A 256 4.26 15.37 11.39
C LEU A 256 3.01 16.24 11.13
N GLY A 257 2.98 16.98 10.02
CA GLY A 257 1.80 17.77 9.64
C GLY A 257 0.68 16.88 9.06
N PRO A 258 -0.55 17.40 8.91
CA PRO A 258 -1.56 16.74 8.08
C PRO A 258 -1.03 16.66 6.65
N LEU A 259 -0.56 15.48 6.26
CA LEU A 259 -0.03 15.25 4.93
C LEU A 259 -1.21 15.08 3.96
N ARG A 260 -1.15 15.77 2.83
CA ARG A 260 -2.13 15.63 1.74
C ARG A 260 -1.48 14.80 0.65
N ASP A 261 -2.07 13.65 0.34
CA ASP A 261 -1.61 12.71 -0.69
C ASP A 261 -0.07 12.49 -0.69
N PRO A 262 0.55 12.09 0.45
CA PRO A 262 2.00 11.95 0.50
C PRO A 262 2.49 10.86 -0.44
N THR A 263 3.62 11.12 -1.09
CA THR A 263 4.32 10.22 -2.03
C THR A 263 5.69 9.81 -1.48
N GLY A 264 5.86 9.90 -0.16
CA GLY A 264 7.10 9.59 0.53
C GLY A 264 8.15 10.70 0.43
N PRO A 265 9.32 10.51 1.04
CA PRO A 265 10.43 11.44 0.94
C PRO A 265 11.11 11.33 -0.43
N ALA A 266 11.63 12.44 -0.96
CA ALA A 266 12.56 12.34 -2.08
C ALA A 266 13.87 11.70 -1.60
N LEU A 267 14.49 10.86 -2.44
CA LEU A 267 15.76 10.20 -2.10
C LEU A 267 16.86 11.21 -1.73
N ALA A 268 16.84 12.39 -2.36
CA ALA A 268 17.78 13.48 -2.10
C ALA A 268 17.66 14.09 -0.69
N ASP A 269 16.49 13.96 -0.05
CA ASP A 269 16.20 14.55 1.26
C ASP A 269 16.63 13.64 2.43
N LEU A 270 16.96 12.38 2.15
CA LEU A 270 17.38 11.41 3.16
C LEU A 270 18.82 11.66 3.60
N ARG A 271 19.02 11.88 4.91
CA ARG A 271 20.33 12.20 5.49
C ARG A 271 21.27 11.01 5.39
N ARG A 272 22.57 11.28 5.16
CA ARG A 272 23.63 10.26 5.05
C ARG A 272 23.73 9.28 6.24
N ARG A 273 23.21 9.64 7.42
CA ARG A 273 23.25 8.84 8.66
C ARG A 273 22.16 7.76 8.70
N ASP A 274 21.10 7.87 7.91
CA ASP A 274 20.03 6.87 7.84
C ASP A 274 20.44 5.74 6.88
N ARG A 275 21.50 4.99 7.25
CA ARG A 275 22.09 3.93 6.40
C ARG A 275 21.07 2.87 5.96
N LYS A 276 20.04 2.62 6.76
CA LYS A 276 18.95 1.67 6.48
C LYS A 276 17.93 2.20 5.45
N ALA A 277 17.85 3.53 5.29
CA ALA A 277 16.96 4.24 4.35
C ALA A 277 17.65 4.60 3.01
N ARG A 278 18.88 4.11 2.76
CA ARG A 278 19.64 4.43 1.54
C ARG A 278 19.06 3.75 0.30
N GLY A 279 17.96 4.30 -0.20
CA GLY A 279 17.34 3.89 -1.46
C GLY A 279 16.40 2.69 -1.36
N ALA A 280 16.14 2.16 -0.16
CA ALA A 280 15.13 1.13 0.03
C ALA A 280 13.73 1.67 -0.27
N ARG A 281 12.86 0.82 -0.82
CA ARG A 281 11.43 1.09 -1.02
C ARG A 281 10.65 0.41 0.09
N VAL A 282 9.50 0.99 0.43
CA VAL A 282 8.61 0.43 1.43
C VAL A 282 7.97 -0.86 0.90
N VAL A 283 7.84 -1.84 1.79
CA VAL A 283 6.96 -3.02 1.62
C VAL A 283 5.94 -3.07 2.75
N ARG A 284 4.74 -3.58 2.47
CA ARG A 284 3.60 -3.58 3.40
C ARG A 284 2.85 -4.91 3.45
N GLY A 285 2.10 -5.10 4.53
CA GLY A 285 0.99 -6.08 4.62
C GLY A 285 1.32 -7.44 5.22
N GLY A 286 2.59 -7.71 5.51
CA GLY A 286 3.02 -9.06 5.89
C GLY A 286 2.80 -10.06 4.76
N SER A 287 2.93 -11.34 5.06
CA SER A 287 2.94 -12.42 4.07
C SER A 287 2.59 -13.76 4.72
N PHE A 288 2.58 -14.82 3.94
CA PHE A 288 2.29 -16.18 4.41
C PHE A 288 3.24 -16.70 5.51
N TRP A 289 4.40 -16.06 5.72
CA TRP A 289 5.38 -16.43 6.74
C TRP A 289 5.49 -15.39 7.87
N SER A 290 4.69 -14.32 7.80
CA SER A 290 4.62 -13.30 8.85
C SER A 290 3.86 -13.81 10.06
N ASP A 291 4.36 -13.49 11.25
CA ASP A 291 3.62 -13.71 12.49
C ASP A 291 2.49 -12.68 12.67
N VAL A 292 1.80 -12.76 13.80
CA VAL A 292 0.69 -11.84 14.14
C VAL A 292 1.15 -10.38 14.23
N GLY A 293 2.40 -10.12 14.59
CA GLY A 293 2.98 -8.77 14.69
C GLY A 293 3.29 -8.17 13.33
N SER A 294 3.74 -8.98 12.37
CA SER A 294 4.09 -8.51 11.03
C SER A 294 2.93 -8.42 10.03
N ALA A 295 1.72 -8.83 10.43
CA ALA A 295 0.51 -8.76 9.58
C ALA A 295 -0.35 -7.50 9.84
N ARG A 296 0.12 -6.57 10.67
CA ARG A 296 -0.62 -5.37 11.07
C ARG A 296 -0.74 -4.37 9.93
N ALA A 297 -1.80 -3.57 9.91
CA ALA A 297 -2.03 -2.52 8.92
C ALA A 297 -0.88 -1.48 8.88
N ALA A 298 -0.32 -1.20 10.06
CA ALA A 298 0.75 -0.22 10.23
C ALA A 298 2.14 -0.81 9.96
N GLU A 299 2.30 -2.14 9.87
CA GLU A 299 3.62 -2.75 9.72
C GLU A 299 4.25 -2.39 8.37
N ARG A 300 5.57 -2.20 8.40
CA ARG A 300 6.35 -1.66 7.30
C ARG A 300 7.72 -2.31 7.29
N GLY A 301 8.19 -2.62 6.08
CA GLY A 301 9.58 -2.99 5.83
C GLY A 301 10.25 -2.05 4.83
N GLY A 302 11.58 -2.07 4.80
CA GLY A 302 12.38 -1.44 3.77
C GLY A 302 13.21 -2.48 3.02
N VAL A 303 13.04 -2.57 1.70
CA VAL A 303 13.79 -3.50 0.85
C VAL A 303 14.42 -2.73 -0.31
N LEU A 304 15.66 -3.04 -0.67
CA LEU A 304 16.31 -2.40 -1.83
C LEU A 304 15.57 -2.72 -3.13
N PRO A 305 15.39 -1.75 -4.04
CA PRO A 305 14.50 -1.87 -5.19
C PRO A 305 14.96 -2.88 -6.25
N ASP A 306 16.23 -3.30 -6.20
CA ASP A 306 16.83 -4.33 -7.05
C ASP A 306 16.65 -5.76 -6.47
N ARG A 307 16.13 -5.89 -5.25
CA ARG A 307 15.95 -7.19 -4.59
C ARG A 307 14.59 -7.77 -4.91
N ALA A 308 14.58 -9.04 -5.26
CA ALA A 308 13.41 -9.89 -5.39
C ALA A 308 13.44 -10.92 -4.24
N LEU A 309 12.42 -10.92 -3.37
CA LEU A 309 12.37 -11.79 -2.19
C LEU A 309 11.20 -12.78 -2.26
N ASP A 310 11.33 -13.88 -1.52
CA ASP A 310 10.26 -14.86 -1.33
C ASP A 310 9.10 -14.20 -0.57
N GLY A 311 7.88 -14.42 -1.05
CA GLY A 311 6.66 -13.81 -0.53
C GLY A 311 6.53 -12.31 -0.81
N LEU A 312 7.40 -11.70 -1.61
CA LEU A 312 7.32 -10.28 -1.97
C LEU A 312 6.81 -10.09 -3.41
N GLY A 313 5.61 -9.55 -3.51
CA GLY A 313 4.90 -9.18 -4.73
C GLY A 313 4.46 -7.72 -4.70
N PHE A 314 3.31 -7.43 -5.31
CA PHE A 314 2.73 -6.09 -5.34
C PHE A 314 1.25 -6.12 -5.72
N ARG A 315 0.54 -5.02 -5.46
CA ARG A 315 -0.74 -4.71 -6.10
C ARG A 315 -0.66 -3.39 -6.85
N LEU A 316 -1.52 -3.25 -7.84
CA LEU A 316 -1.62 -2.06 -8.69
C LEU A 316 -2.62 -1.04 -8.12
N ALA A 317 -2.40 0.24 -8.47
CA ALA A 317 -3.33 1.33 -8.23
C ALA A 317 -3.39 2.27 -9.45
N ARG A 318 -4.47 3.04 -9.56
CA ARG A 318 -4.54 4.21 -10.46
C ARG A 318 -5.49 5.27 -9.93
N THR A 319 -5.19 6.53 -10.21
CA THR A 319 -6.07 7.64 -9.85
C THR A 319 -7.42 7.50 -10.58
N TRP A 320 -8.52 7.71 -9.85
CA TRP A 320 -9.86 7.64 -10.43
C TRP A 320 -10.26 9.02 -10.97
N THR A 321 -10.60 9.07 -12.26
CA THR A 321 -11.04 10.31 -12.95
C THR A 321 -12.50 10.25 -13.39
N GLY A 322 -13.24 9.23 -12.95
CA GLY A 322 -14.64 9.01 -13.31
C GLY A 322 -15.65 9.95 -12.62
N GLY A 323 -15.22 11.09 -12.09
CA GLY A 323 -16.07 11.99 -11.29
C GLY A 323 -16.33 11.49 -9.86
N ASP A 324 -17.01 12.32 -9.06
CA ASP A 324 -17.54 11.92 -7.75
C ASP A 324 -18.71 10.92 -7.97
N PRO A 325 -18.73 9.78 -7.26
CA PRO A 325 -19.82 8.82 -7.35
C PRO A 325 -21.13 9.33 -6.72
#